data_AF-U5HBI9-F1
#
_entry.id   AF-U5HBI9-F1
#
_cell.length_a   1.000
_cell.length_b   1.000
_cell.length_c   1.000
_cell.angle_alpha   90.00
_cell.angle_beta   90.00
_cell.angle_gamma   90.00
#
_symmetry.space_group_name_H-M   'P 1'
#
loop_
_entity.id
_entity.type
_entity.pdbx_description
1 polymer ?
#
loop_
_entity_poly.entity_id
_entity_poly.type
_entity_poly.pdbx_seq_one_letter_code
_entity_poly.pdbx_strand_id
1 'polypeptide(L)'
;MGDLVGVEVSNLQSDKITIKQVRLEGGGDEIVAFLGQPFTITPGQTRLVAIHLRQKRAIRKLTSQTSHEVQLNFITTTSLSKGARHSGTITFPIVDSSPSNPAVITSTYLSNSGAPTYASFRPPRATLTCSPIVLLALHGAGSHLKGKWAKSHGLLEDVTSCEVKKLVVLGHSNGGQGAWYLISRYPDLVAGGVPAAGYVKIQDYVPYHLSVGHHYRDPSLTGILISSLASFDNDLYASNLVGLDILARHGVRSIDDNVPVQHSRQYVTTVREWATSSYANGSQIQMSEVPETSHWWDSVFREDKTQHFIDELVESGKTIARNSDRLRERDKDKSSLLLPRPTLMKPARSTDS
;
A
#
# COMPACT_ATOMS: atom_id res chain seq x y z
N MET A 1 9.23 -11.20 5.36
CA MET A 1 10.07 -10.50 6.35
C MET A 1 10.69 -9.33 5.63
N GLY A 2 10.58 -8.12 6.17
CA GLY A 2 11.20 -6.95 5.55
C GLY A 2 12.72 -7.02 5.63
N ASP A 3 13.41 -6.68 4.56
CA ASP A 3 14.88 -6.73 4.47
C ASP A 3 15.49 -5.32 4.34
N LEU A 4 14.80 -4.27 4.78
CA LEU A 4 15.20 -2.88 4.54
C LEU A 4 15.04 -2.00 5.79
N VAL A 5 16.01 -1.11 6.00
CA VAL A 5 15.93 -0.04 7.01
C VAL A 5 16.33 1.27 6.36
N GLY A 6 15.52 2.31 6.57
CA GLY A 6 15.87 3.68 6.21
C GLY A 6 16.62 4.36 7.33
N VAL A 7 17.82 4.87 7.06
CA VAL A 7 18.62 5.66 8.01
C VAL A 7 18.86 7.04 7.42
N GLU A 8 18.45 8.08 8.13
CA GLU A 8 18.78 9.44 7.74
C GLU A 8 20.26 9.73 7.97
N VAL A 9 20.94 10.20 6.93
CA VAL A 9 22.34 10.58 6.97
C VAL A 9 22.49 12.00 6.48
N SER A 10 23.08 12.85 7.32
CA SER A 10 23.37 14.25 7.02
C SER A 10 24.84 14.43 6.69
N ASN A 11 25.15 15.09 5.57
CA ASN A 11 26.51 15.49 5.26
C ASN A 11 26.82 16.88 5.84
N LEU A 12 27.53 16.88 6.97
CA LEU A 12 28.00 18.10 7.65
C LEU A 12 29.40 18.56 7.19
N GLN A 13 30.02 17.87 6.23
CA GLN A 13 31.33 18.23 5.69
C GLN A 13 31.19 19.23 4.54
N SER A 14 32.29 19.91 4.23
CA SER A 14 32.39 20.85 3.09
C SER A 14 32.46 20.15 1.73
N ASP A 15 32.77 18.84 1.71
CA ASP A 15 32.91 18.03 0.49
C ASP A 15 31.79 17.00 0.32
N LYS A 16 31.59 16.54 -0.93
CA LYS A 16 30.67 15.44 -1.22
C LYS A 16 31.16 14.15 -0.56
N ILE A 17 30.25 13.47 0.13
CA ILE A 17 30.51 12.16 0.74
C ILE A 17 29.83 11.09 -0.09
N THR A 18 30.56 10.05 -0.48
CA THR A 18 29.98 8.85 -1.08
C THR A 18 30.07 7.70 -0.10
N ILE A 19 28.93 7.16 0.31
CA ILE A 19 28.84 5.94 1.12
C ILE A 19 29.01 4.75 0.18
N LYS A 20 30.07 3.96 0.37
CA LYS A 20 30.40 2.80 -0.47
C LYS A 20 29.89 1.50 0.12
N GLN A 21 29.94 1.38 1.44
CA GLN A 21 29.58 0.16 2.14
C GLN A 21 28.98 0.49 3.51
N VAL A 22 28.06 -0.35 3.95
CA VAL A 22 27.56 -0.41 5.32
C VAL A 22 27.88 -1.80 5.87
N ARG A 23 28.25 -1.88 7.15
CA ARG A 23 28.44 -3.12 7.91
C ARG A 23 27.77 -3.00 9.27
N LEU A 24 27.31 -4.11 9.82
CA LEU A 24 26.93 -4.19 11.23
C LEU A 24 28.18 -4.44 12.07
N GLU A 25 28.29 -3.75 13.19
CA GLU A 25 29.28 -3.98 14.24
C GLU A 25 28.54 -4.33 15.53
N GLY A 26 28.92 -5.46 16.14
CA GLY A 26 28.10 -6.10 17.17
C GLY A 26 26.90 -6.86 16.58
N GLY A 27 26.33 -7.80 17.35
CA GLY A 27 25.13 -8.56 16.93
C GLY A 27 25.37 -9.94 16.28
N GLY A 28 26.62 -10.38 16.15
CA GLY A 28 27.01 -11.70 15.61
C GLY A 28 26.90 -11.81 14.08
N ASP A 29 27.27 -12.97 13.53
CA ASP A 29 27.29 -13.25 12.08
C ASP A 29 25.90 -13.62 11.50
N GLU A 30 24.86 -13.57 12.34
CA GLU A 30 23.50 -13.99 12.01
C GLU A 30 22.78 -13.00 11.10
N ILE A 31 23.07 -11.70 11.20
CA ILE A 31 22.48 -10.65 10.35
C ILE A 31 23.63 -9.90 9.65
N VAL A 32 23.45 -9.61 8.36
CA VAL A 32 24.36 -8.73 7.62
C VAL A 32 23.60 -7.52 7.08
N ALA A 33 24.23 -6.35 7.16
CA ALA A 33 23.78 -5.15 6.46
C ALA A 33 24.61 -4.89 5.21
N PHE A 34 23.97 -4.39 4.16
CA PHE A 34 24.66 -3.95 2.94
C PHE A 34 23.86 -2.84 2.24
N LEU A 35 24.53 -2.10 1.36
CA LEU A 35 23.90 -1.14 0.46
C LEU A 35 23.60 -1.81 -0.88
N GLY A 36 22.44 -1.52 -1.46
CA GLY A 36 22.12 -1.98 -2.83
C GLY A 36 23.04 -1.33 -3.87
N GLN A 37 23.37 -0.05 -3.67
CA GLN A 37 24.30 0.70 -4.52
C GLN A 37 24.99 1.81 -3.73
N PRO A 38 26.20 2.26 -4.15
CA PRO A 38 26.84 3.43 -3.58
C PRO A 38 25.95 4.67 -3.66
N PHE A 39 26.05 5.54 -2.66
CA PHE A 39 25.18 6.69 -2.55
C PHE A 39 25.95 7.95 -2.19
N THR A 40 25.75 9.04 -2.93
CA THR A 40 26.45 10.32 -2.71
C THR A 40 25.53 11.36 -2.07
N ILE A 41 26.07 12.06 -1.07
CA ILE A 41 25.40 13.13 -0.33
C ILE A 41 26.22 14.42 -0.50
N THR A 42 25.58 15.46 -1.01
CA THR A 42 26.21 16.78 -1.21
C THR A 42 26.32 17.51 0.13
N PRO A 43 27.31 18.40 0.34
CA PRO A 43 27.41 19.23 1.54
C PRO A 43 26.08 19.87 1.94
N GLY A 44 25.73 19.79 3.22
CA GLY A 44 24.50 20.35 3.78
C GLY A 44 23.22 19.55 3.49
N GLN A 45 23.28 18.47 2.71
CA GLN A 45 22.12 17.64 2.45
C GLN A 45 21.92 16.57 3.52
N THR A 46 20.66 16.32 3.87
CA THR A 46 20.20 15.12 4.57
C THR A 46 19.50 14.23 3.58
N ARG A 47 19.84 12.93 3.57
CA ARG A 47 19.16 11.94 2.71
C ARG A 47 18.85 10.67 3.50
N LEU A 48 17.70 10.07 3.18
CA LEU A 48 17.33 8.75 3.68
C LEU A 48 18.08 7.68 2.88
N VAL A 49 18.94 6.93 3.55
CA VAL A 49 19.75 5.84 2.97
C VAL A 49 19.06 4.50 3.23
N ALA A 50 18.76 3.77 2.17
CA ALA A 50 18.21 2.43 2.25
C ALA A 50 19.32 1.40 2.52
N ILE A 51 19.21 0.69 3.65
CA ILE A 51 20.14 -0.34 4.09
C ILE A 51 19.42 -1.68 4.04
N HIS A 52 19.96 -2.64 3.30
CA HIS A 52 19.41 -3.99 3.27
C HIS A 52 19.91 -4.80 4.46
N LEU A 53 19.01 -5.53 5.11
CA LEU A 53 19.28 -6.46 6.19
C LEU A 53 18.97 -7.89 5.73
N ARG A 54 19.95 -8.79 5.81
CA ARG A 54 19.76 -10.21 5.50
C ARG A 54 20.15 -11.08 6.69
N GLN A 55 19.19 -11.87 7.18
CA GLN A 55 19.46 -12.93 8.14
C GLN A 55 20.11 -14.12 7.42
N LYS A 56 21.34 -14.48 7.82
CA LYS A 56 22.07 -15.65 7.31
C LYS A 56 21.80 -16.90 8.14
N ARG A 57 21.55 -16.75 9.43
CA ARG A 57 21.39 -17.86 10.40
C ARG A 57 20.36 -17.50 11.48
N ALA A 58 19.81 -18.51 12.15
CA ALA A 58 18.92 -18.31 13.29
C ALA A 58 19.62 -17.54 14.41
N ILE A 59 18.96 -16.52 14.97
CA ILE A 59 19.51 -15.65 16.02
C ILE A 59 19.45 -16.40 17.35
N ARG A 60 20.62 -16.77 17.89
CA ARG A 60 20.73 -17.73 19.00
C ARG A 60 20.45 -17.14 20.39
N LYS A 61 20.35 -15.80 20.53
CA LYS A 61 20.20 -15.07 21.81
C LYS A 61 18.86 -14.31 21.94
N LEU A 62 17.73 -14.88 21.52
CA LEU A 62 16.43 -14.33 21.91
C LEU A 62 16.06 -14.80 23.33
N THR A 63 16.66 -14.19 24.35
CA THR A 63 16.02 -14.16 25.67
C THR A 63 14.87 -13.16 25.60
N SER A 64 13.70 -13.55 26.10
CA SER A 64 12.47 -12.74 26.08
C SER A 64 12.75 -11.28 26.51
N GLN A 65 12.52 -10.34 25.59
CA GLN A 65 12.61 -8.87 25.77
C GLN A 65 13.99 -8.18 25.64
N THR A 66 14.87 -8.57 24.71
CA THR A 66 16.03 -7.73 24.37
C THR A 66 15.85 -7.04 23.01
N SER A 67 15.64 -5.73 23.03
CA SER A 67 15.95 -4.88 21.87
C SER A 67 17.40 -5.15 21.49
N HIS A 68 17.65 -5.63 20.27
CA HIS A 68 19.01 -5.82 19.81
C HIS A 68 19.49 -4.47 19.29
N GLU A 69 20.41 -3.84 20.02
CA GLU A 69 21.14 -2.68 19.54
C GLU A 69 22.23 -3.16 18.59
N VAL A 70 22.25 -2.62 17.38
CA VAL A 70 23.28 -2.95 16.39
C VAL A 70 23.90 -1.67 15.87
N GLN A 71 25.22 -1.58 15.93
CA GLN A 71 25.94 -0.42 15.42
C GLN A 71 26.13 -0.57 13.92
N LEU A 72 25.78 0.46 13.16
CA LEU A 72 26.04 0.52 11.72
C LEU A 72 27.32 1.30 11.47
N ASN A 73 28.24 0.67 10.77
CA ASN A 73 29.46 1.27 10.27
C ASN A 73 29.35 1.59 8.79
N PHE A 74 29.42 2.88 8.48
CA PHE A 74 29.45 3.45 7.15
C PHE A 74 30.90 3.65 6.73
N ILE A 75 31.27 3.09 5.58
CA ILE A 75 32.55 3.34 4.94
C ILE A 75 32.32 4.36 3.83
N THR A 76 32.95 5.52 3.96
CA THR A 76 32.76 6.66 3.07
C THR A 76 34.04 7.02 2.30
N THR A 77 33.84 7.66 1.15
CA THR A 77 34.92 8.24 0.34
C THR A 77 34.56 9.68 0.02
N THR A 78 35.52 10.59 0.24
CA THR A 78 35.44 12.01 -0.14
C THR A 78 36.54 12.35 -1.14
N SER A 79 36.55 13.59 -1.62
CA SER A 79 37.62 14.14 -2.46
C SER A 79 38.99 14.06 -1.77
N LEU A 80 39.02 14.19 -0.44
CA LEU A 80 40.22 14.32 0.38
C LEU A 80 40.62 13.02 1.10
N SER A 81 39.69 12.08 1.31
CA SER A 81 39.98 10.81 1.99
C SER A 81 39.26 9.64 1.33
N LYS A 82 40.02 8.57 1.05
CA LYS A 82 39.47 7.29 0.59
C LYS A 82 39.32 6.35 1.78
N GLY A 83 38.09 6.11 2.23
CA GLY A 83 37.79 5.06 3.21
C GLY A 83 37.67 5.53 4.65
N ALA A 84 37.25 6.77 4.89
CA ALA A 84 36.88 7.21 6.24
C ALA A 84 35.74 6.33 6.79
N ARG A 85 35.83 5.96 8.06
CA ARG A 85 34.78 5.18 8.75
C ARG A 85 33.98 6.11 9.63
N HIS A 86 32.66 6.05 9.48
CA HIS A 86 31.71 6.72 10.35
C HIS A 86 30.77 5.67 10.94
N SER A 87 30.48 5.76 12.22
CA SER A 87 29.60 4.83 12.91
C SER A 87 28.34 5.54 13.40
N GLY A 88 27.20 4.89 13.30
CA GLY A 88 25.95 5.33 13.93
C GLY A 88 25.23 4.13 14.53
N THR A 89 24.62 4.29 15.69
CA THR A 89 23.88 3.20 16.34
C THR A 89 22.44 3.20 15.86
N ILE A 90 21.91 2.03 15.48
CA ILE A 90 20.48 1.84 15.28
C ILE A 90 19.98 0.75 16.23
N THR A 91 18.78 0.96 16.75
CA THR A 91 18.12 -0.02 17.61
C THR A 91 16.88 -0.50 16.91
N PHE A 92 16.78 -1.81 16.68
CA PHE A 92 15.56 -2.43 16.20
C PHE A 92 15.16 -3.60 17.12
N PRO A 93 13.88 -3.67 17.54
CA PRO A 93 13.42 -4.78 18.37
C PRO A 93 13.35 -6.05 17.51
N ILE A 94 13.93 -7.14 18.02
CA ILE A 94 13.73 -8.47 17.45
C ILE A 94 12.65 -9.15 18.27
N VAL A 95 11.53 -9.45 17.62
CA VAL A 95 10.37 -10.06 18.26
C VAL A 95 10.25 -11.48 17.76
N ASP A 96 10.19 -12.45 18.68
CA ASP A 96 9.85 -13.83 18.33
C ASP A 96 8.37 -13.91 17.98
N SER A 97 8.05 -14.49 16.81
CA SER A 97 6.67 -14.68 16.36
C SER A 97 6.41 -16.17 16.18
N SER A 98 5.58 -16.76 17.03
CA SER A 98 5.14 -18.15 16.89
C SER A 98 3.73 -18.21 16.28
N PRO A 99 3.33 -19.33 15.66
CA PRO A 99 1.95 -19.54 15.21
C PRO A 99 0.90 -19.47 16.35
N SER A 100 1.32 -19.72 17.59
CA SER A 100 0.46 -19.63 18.79
C SER A 100 0.31 -18.21 19.34
N ASN A 101 1.20 -17.29 18.96
CA ASN A 101 1.12 -15.87 19.28
C ASN A 101 1.56 -15.05 18.05
N PRO A 102 0.71 -14.94 17.01
CA PRO A 102 1.07 -14.24 15.78
C PRO A 102 1.23 -12.75 16.09
N ALA A 103 2.48 -12.33 16.29
CA ALA A 103 2.84 -10.93 16.34
C ALA A 103 2.52 -10.27 15.00
N VAL A 104 2.21 -8.97 15.03
CA VAL A 104 2.12 -8.17 13.80
C VAL A 104 3.49 -8.17 13.13
N ILE A 105 3.56 -8.73 11.93
CA ILE A 105 4.76 -8.75 11.10
C ILE A 105 4.83 -7.42 10.38
N THR A 106 5.88 -6.65 10.65
CA THR A 106 6.20 -5.48 9.83
C THR A 106 7.16 -5.91 8.74
N SER A 107 6.82 -5.62 7.48
CA SER A 107 7.71 -5.82 6.35
C SER A 107 7.99 -4.50 5.68
N THR A 108 9.27 -4.26 5.43
CA THR A 108 9.80 -3.12 4.72
C THR A 108 10.05 -3.49 3.27
N TYR A 109 9.87 -2.54 2.36
CA TYR A 109 10.12 -2.69 0.93
C TYR A 109 10.54 -1.34 0.34
N LEU A 110 11.11 -1.32 -0.87
CA LEU A 110 11.36 -0.07 -1.58
C LEU A 110 10.10 0.35 -2.33
N SER A 111 9.70 1.61 -2.17
CA SER A 111 8.70 2.21 -3.04
C SER A 111 9.22 2.38 -4.47
N ASN A 112 8.35 2.76 -5.40
CA ASN A 112 8.75 3.10 -6.76
C ASN A 112 9.77 4.27 -6.83
N SER A 113 9.84 5.11 -5.79
CA SER A 113 10.85 6.18 -5.68
C SER A 113 12.18 5.69 -5.09
N GLY A 114 12.30 4.41 -4.74
CA GLY A 114 13.46 3.83 -4.06
C GLY A 114 13.54 4.22 -2.57
N ALA A 115 12.47 4.80 -2.00
CA ALA A 115 12.43 5.13 -0.59
C ALA A 115 12.01 3.88 0.22
N PRO A 116 12.69 3.55 1.32
CA PRO A 116 12.23 2.52 2.25
C PRO A 116 10.84 2.88 2.79
N THR A 117 9.90 1.97 2.60
CA THR A 117 8.53 2.03 3.13
C THR A 117 8.21 0.72 3.85
N TYR A 118 7.06 0.64 4.49
CA TYR A 118 6.67 -0.52 5.28
C TYR A 118 5.17 -0.79 5.20
N ALA A 119 4.81 -2.05 5.40
CA ALA A 119 3.46 -2.52 5.63
C ALA A 119 3.47 -3.45 6.83
N SER A 120 2.35 -3.50 7.54
CA SER A 120 2.15 -4.40 8.68
C SER A 120 1.09 -5.42 8.30
N PHE A 121 1.34 -6.67 8.62
CA PHE A 121 0.40 -7.77 8.39
C PHE A 121 0.36 -8.67 9.61
N ARG A 122 -0.84 -9.20 9.90
CA ARG A 122 -1.02 -10.18 10.96
C ARG A 122 -1.31 -11.53 10.30
N PRO A 123 -0.45 -12.55 10.48
CA PRO A 123 -0.75 -13.87 9.96
C PRO A 123 -1.93 -14.49 10.73
N PRO A 124 -2.64 -15.45 10.13
CA PRO A 124 -3.82 -16.05 10.73
C PRO A 124 -3.45 -16.88 11.93
N ARG A 125 -4.39 -17.01 12.86
CA ARG A 125 -4.34 -18.08 13.85
C ARG A 125 -4.37 -19.42 13.10
N ALA A 126 -3.48 -20.33 13.49
CA ALA A 126 -3.05 -21.53 12.75
C ALA A 126 -4.14 -22.56 12.35
N THR A 127 -5.42 -22.24 12.46
CA THR A 127 -6.56 -23.14 12.28
C THR A 127 -7.54 -22.69 11.20
N LEU A 128 -7.29 -21.60 10.47
CA LEU A 128 -8.20 -21.10 9.43
C LEU A 128 -7.81 -21.57 8.03
N THR A 129 -8.82 -22.07 7.29
CA THR A 129 -8.76 -22.29 5.85
C THR A 129 -8.42 -20.99 5.11
N CYS A 130 -7.57 -21.06 4.08
CA CYS A 130 -7.20 -19.92 3.23
C CYS A 130 -8.40 -19.03 2.88
N SER A 131 -8.32 -17.74 3.22
CA SER A 131 -9.23 -16.74 2.67
C SER A 131 -8.63 -16.20 1.36
N PRO A 132 -9.38 -16.19 0.24
CA PRO A 132 -8.94 -15.52 -0.99
C PRO A 132 -9.08 -13.99 -0.89
N ILE A 133 -9.59 -13.47 0.23
CA ILE A 133 -9.85 -12.05 0.48
C ILE A 133 -8.86 -11.52 1.50
N VAL A 134 -8.26 -10.36 1.18
CA VAL A 134 -7.38 -9.62 2.09
C VAL A 134 -7.97 -8.25 2.39
N LEU A 135 -7.99 -7.88 3.66
CA LEU A 135 -8.32 -6.52 4.08
C LEU A 135 -7.07 -5.65 3.94
N LEU A 136 -7.14 -4.63 3.08
CA LEU A 136 -6.09 -3.64 2.90
C LEU A 136 -6.53 -2.35 3.56
N ALA A 137 -5.82 -1.95 4.62
CA ALA A 137 -6.14 -0.75 5.38
C ALA A 137 -5.08 0.35 5.21
N LEU A 138 -5.54 1.54 4.85
CA LEU A 138 -4.70 2.70 4.56
C LEU A 138 -4.86 3.76 5.66
N HIS A 139 -3.73 4.17 6.24
CA HIS A 139 -3.73 5.14 7.33
C HIS A 139 -3.84 6.59 6.84
N GLY A 140 -4.29 7.48 7.74
CA GLY A 140 -4.32 8.92 7.51
C GLY A 140 -2.94 9.58 7.61
N ALA A 141 -2.86 10.86 7.24
CA ALA A 141 -1.66 11.66 7.43
C ALA A 141 -1.31 11.78 8.92
N GLY A 142 -0.02 11.85 9.25
CA GLY A 142 0.46 11.93 10.64
C GLY A 142 0.25 10.66 11.49
N SER A 143 -0.40 9.62 10.96
CA SER A 143 -0.61 8.35 11.65
C SER A 143 0.47 7.33 11.29
N HIS A 144 0.98 6.61 12.29
CA HIS A 144 1.93 5.52 12.10
C HIS A 144 1.21 4.18 12.32
N LEU A 145 1.45 3.20 11.44
CA LEU A 145 0.80 1.88 11.53
C LEU A 145 1.26 1.07 12.75
N LYS A 146 2.35 1.47 13.45
CA LYS A 146 2.78 0.76 14.67
C LYS A 146 1.75 0.96 15.78
N GLY A 147 0.93 -0.07 15.96
CA GLY A 147 0.13 -0.34 17.16
C GLY A 147 -1.06 0.59 17.39
N LYS A 148 -0.92 1.92 17.29
CA LYS A 148 -1.98 2.87 17.66
C LYS A 148 -3.11 2.89 16.65
N TRP A 149 -2.82 3.09 15.36
CA TRP A 149 -3.84 3.22 14.31
C TRP A 149 -4.58 1.92 14.03
N ALA A 150 -3.87 0.81 13.84
CA ALA A 150 -4.51 -0.49 13.60
C ALA A 150 -5.35 -0.96 14.80
N LYS A 151 -4.89 -0.70 16.03
CA LYS A 151 -5.64 -1.04 17.26
C LYS A 151 -6.84 -0.11 17.45
N SER A 152 -6.70 1.18 17.21
CA SER A 152 -7.80 2.14 17.34
C SER A 152 -8.95 1.80 16.40
N HIS A 153 -8.61 1.29 15.21
CA HIS A 153 -9.57 0.89 14.19
C HIS A 153 -9.94 -0.60 14.19
N GLY A 154 -9.43 -1.40 15.13
CA GLY A 154 -9.77 -2.81 15.25
C GLY A 154 -9.40 -3.68 14.04
N LEU A 155 -8.49 -3.22 13.19
CA LEU A 155 -8.07 -3.88 11.94
C LEU A 155 -7.12 -5.05 12.19
N LEU A 156 -7.43 -5.86 13.19
CA LEU A 156 -6.57 -6.92 13.72
C LEU A 156 -6.81 -8.27 13.05
N GLU A 157 -7.33 -8.28 11.82
CA GLU A 157 -7.71 -9.52 11.15
C GLU A 157 -6.57 -10.19 10.37
N ASP A 158 -6.79 -11.49 10.22
CA ASP A 158 -5.85 -12.55 9.97
C ASP A 158 -5.62 -12.75 8.45
N VAL A 159 -4.42 -12.45 7.95
CA VAL A 159 -4.06 -12.59 6.53
C VAL A 159 -3.18 -13.81 6.32
N THR A 160 -3.70 -14.85 5.64
CA THR A 160 -2.91 -16.02 5.22
C THR A 160 -1.99 -15.68 4.05
N SER A 161 -0.83 -16.34 4.02
CA SER A 161 -0.04 -16.58 2.80
C SER A 161 -0.78 -17.56 1.87
N CYS A 162 -1.78 -17.08 1.14
CA CYS A 162 -2.46 -17.81 0.06
C CYS A 162 -2.59 -16.91 -1.18
N GLU A 163 -2.97 -17.46 -2.34
CA GLU A 163 -3.22 -16.66 -3.55
C GLU A 163 -4.38 -15.68 -3.27
N VAL A 164 -4.02 -14.41 -3.11
CA VAL A 164 -4.98 -13.32 -2.90
C VAL A 164 -5.71 -13.08 -4.21
N LYS A 165 -7.03 -13.19 -4.20
CA LYS A 165 -7.85 -12.97 -5.40
C LYS A 165 -8.54 -11.63 -5.42
N LYS A 166 -8.94 -11.14 -4.25
CA LYS A 166 -9.63 -9.85 -4.11
C LYS A 166 -9.24 -9.15 -2.82
N LEU A 167 -9.35 -7.83 -2.84
CA LEU A 167 -9.07 -6.94 -1.71
C LEU A 167 -10.37 -6.28 -1.21
N VAL A 168 -10.49 -6.13 0.10
CA VAL A 168 -11.42 -5.19 0.73
C VAL A 168 -10.61 -3.99 1.18
N VAL A 169 -10.85 -2.82 0.60
CA VAL A 169 -10.01 -1.64 0.83
C VAL A 169 -10.67 -0.70 1.83
N LEU A 170 -9.97 -0.42 2.91
CA LEU A 170 -10.40 0.46 3.99
C LEU A 170 -9.42 1.61 4.08
N GLY A 171 -9.89 2.81 4.43
CA GLY A 171 -8.96 3.89 4.69
C GLY A 171 -9.62 5.11 5.29
N HIS A 172 -8.86 5.85 6.10
CA HIS A 172 -9.34 7.03 6.81
C HIS A 172 -8.54 8.28 6.42
N SER A 173 -9.20 9.43 6.23
CA SER A 173 -8.54 10.70 5.90
C SER A 173 -7.72 10.58 4.59
N ASN A 174 -6.41 10.84 4.62
CA ASN A 174 -5.52 10.57 3.49
C ASN A 174 -5.55 9.10 3.02
N GLY A 175 -5.72 8.16 3.96
CA GLY A 175 -5.94 6.76 3.65
C GLY A 175 -7.30 6.51 3.00
N GLY A 176 -8.31 7.32 3.34
CA GLY A 176 -9.63 7.29 2.70
C GLY A 176 -9.57 7.76 1.25
N GLN A 177 -8.76 8.78 0.97
CA GLN A 177 -8.45 9.16 -0.42
C GLN A 177 -7.70 8.05 -1.15
N GLY A 178 -6.73 7.41 -0.49
CA GLY A 178 -6.03 6.23 -1.03
C GLY A 178 -6.97 5.05 -1.29
N ALA A 179 -8.01 4.88 -0.47
CA ALA A 179 -9.01 3.84 -0.66
C ALA A 179 -9.82 4.11 -1.93
N TRP A 180 -10.34 5.33 -2.10
CA TRP A 180 -10.96 5.79 -3.36
C TRP A 180 -10.05 5.60 -4.56
N TYR A 181 -8.75 5.93 -4.43
CA TYR A 181 -7.77 5.78 -5.49
C TYR A 181 -7.62 4.32 -5.94
N LEU A 182 -7.46 3.39 -5.00
CA LEU A 182 -7.27 1.97 -5.32
C LEU A 182 -8.52 1.34 -5.93
N ILE A 183 -9.69 1.55 -5.33
CA ILE A 183 -10.92 0.92 -5.81
C ILE A 183 -11.36 1.46 -7.17
N SER A 184 -11.02 2.71 -7.51
CA SER A 184 -11.33 3.30 -8.83
C SER A 184 -10.36 2.89 -9.93
N ARG A 185 -9.10 2.59 -9.61
CA ARG A 185 -8.06 2.26 -10.62
C ARG A 185 -7.83 0.78 -10.80
N TYR A 186 -8.12 -0.01 -9.77
CA TYR A 186 -7.97 -1.47 -9.78
C TYR A 186 -9.28 -2.16 -9.38
N PRO A 187 -10.42 -1.84 -10.04
CA PRO A 187 -11.74 -2.39 -9.68
C PRO A 187 -11.80 -3.92 -9.79
N ASP A 188 -10.96 -4.51 -10.65
CA ASP A 188 -10.81 -5.95 -10.85
C ASP A 188 -10.12 -6.66 -9.68
N LEU A 189 -9.28 -5.96 -8.91
CA LEU A 189 -8.59 -6.50 -7.75
C LEU A 189 -9.39 -6.34 -6.44
N VAL A 190 -10.47 -5.57 -6.45
CA VAL A 190 -11.24 -5.27 -5.24
C VAL A 190 -12.60 -5.95 -5.24
N ALA A 191 -13.07 -6.34 -4.06
CA ALA A 191 -14.45 -6.77 -3.82
C ALA A 191 -15.33 -5.56 -3.48
N GLY A 192 -14.75 -4.55 -2.85
CA GLY A 192 -15.44 -3.34 -2.39
C GLY A 192 -14.57 -2.57 -1.41
N GLY A 193 -15.13 -1.56 -0.75
CA GLY A 193 -14.37 -0.80 0.22
C GLY A 193 -15.17 0.15 1.12
N VAL A 194 -14.49 0.60 2.17
CA VAL A 194 -15.00 1.58 3.13
C VAL A 194 -14.06 2.78 3.17
N PRO A 195 -14.18 3.71 2.22
CA PRO A 195 -13.47 4.97 2.27
C PRO A 195 -14.12 5.90 3.32
N ALA A 196 -13.34 6.26 4.33
CA ALA A 196 -13.77 7.12 5.42
C ALA A 196 -13.08 8.49 5.39
N ALA A 197 -13.85 9.57 5.49
CA ALA A 197 -13.37 10.95 5.56
C ALA A 197 -12.30 11.32 4.51
N GLY A 198 -12.39 10.74 3.31
CA GLY A 198 -11.42 10.93 2.23
C GLY A 198 -11.81 12.07 1.30
N TYR A 199 -10.81 12.83 0.84
CA TYR A 199 -11.02 13.90 -0.13
C TYR A 199 -11.04 13.38 -1.57
N VAL A 200 -11.63 14.17 -2.49
CA VAL A 200 -11.72 13.82 -3.91
C VAL A 200 -10.35 13.91 -4.59
N LYS A 201 -9.72 15.08 -4.46
CA LYS A 201 -8.39 15.38 -4.98
C LYS A 201 -7.75 16.48 -4.14
N ILE A 202 -6.42 16.52 -4.12
CA ILE A 202 -5.66 17.40 -3.21
C ILE A 202 -5.92 18.88 -3.49
N GLN A 203 -6.24 19.22 -4.74
CA GLN A 203 -6.51 20.57 -5.23
C GLN A 203 -7.83 21.12 -4.69
N ASP A 204 -8.76 20.27 -4.28
CA ASP A 204 -10.04 20.68 -3.68
C ASP A 204 -9.96 20.67 -2.15
N TYR A 205 -9.15 19.77 -1.58
CA TYR A 205 -8.89 19.72 -0.13
C TYR A 205 -7.99 20.86 0.35
N VAL A 206 -6.90 21.13 -0.39
CA VAL A 206 -6.02 22.29 -0.18
C VAL A 206 -6.12 23.16 -1.43
N PRO A 207 -7.02 24.16 -1.46
CA PRO A 207 -7.36 24.89 -2.67
C PRO A 207 -6.19 25.65 -3.28
N TYR A 208 -5.63 25.15 -4.39
CA TYR A 208 -4.49 25.80 -5.05
C TYR A 208 -4.85 27.17 -5.62
N HIS A 209 -6.13 27.37 -5.97
CA HIS A 209 -6.64 28.65 -6.47
C HIS A 209 -6.70 29.74 -5.38
N LEU A 210 -6.61 29.37 -4.10
CA LEU A 210 -6.51 30.31 -2.97
C LEU A 210 -5.05 30.59 -2.57
N SER A 211 -4.07 29.96 -3.23
CA SER A 211 -2.67 30.24 -2.93
C SER A 211 -2.27 31.64 -3.41
N VAL A 212 -1.44 32.35 -2.63
CA VAL A 212 -0.96 33.71 -2.99
C VAL A 212 -0.32 33.73 -4.38
N GLY A 213 0.41 32.68 -4.73
CA GLY A 213 1.04 32.56 -6.04
C GLY A 213 0.05 32.45 -7.20
N HIS A 214 -1.20 32.04 -6.98
CA HIS A 214 -2.21 31.89 -8.02
C HIS A 214 -2.48 33.21 -8.78
N HIS A 215 -2.42 34.36 -8.09
CA HIS A 215 -2.66 35.68 -8.69
C HIS A 215 -1.56 36.13 -9.68
N TYR A 216 -0.38 35.52 -9.63
CA TYR A 216 0.79 35.95 -10.39
C TYR A 216 1.29 34.90 -11.39
N ARG A 217 0.61 33.74 -11.49
CA ARG A 217 1.02 32.66 -12.39
C ARG A 217 0.49 32.88 -13.80
N ASP A 218 1.32 32.58 -14.78
CA ASP A 218 0.89 32.45 -16.16
C ASP A 218 -0.19 31.34 -16.26
N PRO A 219 -1.35 31.59 -16.92
CA PRO A 219 -2.41 30.61 -17.06
C PRO A 219 -1.98 29.33 -17.81
N SER A 220 -1.10 29.45 -18.80
CA SER A 220 -0.63 28.30 -19.59
C SER A 220 0.27 27.40 -18.75
N LEU A 221 1.20 27.99 -17.98
CA LEU A 221 2.03 27.25 -17.02
C LEU A 221 1.19 26.61 -15.92
N THR A 222 0.14 27.31 -15.46
CA THR A 222 -0.82 26.76 -14.50
C THR A 222 -1.56 25.56 -15.08
N GLY A 223 -1.99 25.63 -16.34
CA GLY A 223 -2.61 24.52 -17.06
C GLY A 223 -1.70 23.29 -17.15
N ILE A 224 -0.41 23.48 -17.46
CA ILE A 224 0.59 22.39 -17.50
C ILE A 224 0.75 21.75 -16.11
N LEU A 225 0.90 22.57 -15.07
CA LEU A 225 1.05 22.10 -13.70
C LEU A 225 -0.18 21.30 -13.23
N ILE A 226 -1.39 21.84 -13.40
CA ILE A 226 -2.62 21.15 -13.02
C ILE A 226 -2.78 19.85 -13.80
N SER A 227 -2.50 19.85 -15.11
CA SER A 227 -2.56 18.65 -15.94
C SER A 227 -1.60 17.56 -15.45
N SER A 228 -0.41 17.93 -14.98
CA SER A 228 0.55 16.96 -14.41
C SER A 228 0.06 16.29 -13.12
N LEU A 229 -0.89 16.92 -12.42
CA LEU A 229 -1.47 16.41 -11.17
C LEU A 229 -2.73 15.57 -11.38
N ALA A 230 -3.27 15.52 -12.61
CA ALA A 230 -4.51 14.80 -12.93
C ALA A 230 -4.44 13.30 -12.60
N SER A 231 -3.23 12.73 -12.47
CA SER A 231 -3.06 11.34 -12.02
C SER A 231 -3.61 11.08 -10.60
N PHE A 232 -3.80 12.11 -9.78
CA PHE A 232 -4.38 12.06 -8.43
C PHE A 232 -5.86 12.43 -8.37
N ASP A 233 -6.46 12.79 -9.50
CA ASP A 233 -7.87 13.14 -9.59
C ASP A 233 -8.69 11.85 -9.62
N ASN A 234 -9.29 11.48 -8.49
CA ASN A 234 -10.04 10.23 -8.38
C ASN A 234 -11.40 10.26 -9.09
N ASP A 235 -12.00 11.44 -9.21
CA ASP A 235 -13.29 11.63 -9.88
C ASP A 235 -13.26 11.30 -11.38
N LEU A 236 -12.10 11.43 -12.03
CA LEU A 236 -11.89 10.98 -13.42
C LEU A 236 -12.15 9.48 -13.61
N TYR A 237 -12.06 8.68 -12.55
CA TYR A 237 -12.20 7.23 -12.57
C TYR A 237 -13.50 6.77 -11.88
N ALA A 238 -14.44 7.68 -11.61
CA ALA A 238 -15.65 7.37 -10.86
C ALA A 238 -16.55 6.34 -11.55
N SER A 239 -16.54 6.26 -12.88
CA SER A 239 -17.30 5.25 -13.63
C SER A 239 -16.86 3.82 -13.32
N ASN A 240 -15.59 3.60 -12.96
CA ASN A 240 -15.05 2.28 -12.59
C ASN A 240 -15.60 1.79 -11.24
N LEU A 241 -16.22 2.67 -10.46
CA LEU A 241 -16.84 2.35 -9.17
C LEU A 241 -18.24 1.77 -9.33
N VAL A 242 -18.81 1.83 -10.54
CA VAL A 242 -20.11 1.24 -10.84
C VAL A 242 -20.04 -0.29 -10.69
N GLY A 243 -21.00 -0.87 -9.98
CA GLY A 243 -21.05 -2.29 -9.68
C GLY A 243 -20.16 -2.75 -8.52
N LEU A 244 -19.41 -1.85 -7.87
CA LEU A 244 -18.71 -2.14 -6.62
C LEU A 244 -19.59 -1.83 -5.40
N ASP A 245 -19.43 -2.64 -4.36
CA ASP A 245 -20.03 -2.42 -3.05
C ASP A 245 -19.15 -1.45 -2.25
N ILE A 246 -19.66 -0.25 -1.97
CA ILE A 246 -18.89 0.82 -1.32
C ILE A 246 -19.70 1.46 -0.19
N LEU A 247 -19.11 1.55 1.01
CA LEU A 247 -19.67 2.29 2.14
C LEU A 247 -18.82 3.53 2.44
N ALA A 248 -19.26 4.69 1.95
CA ALA A 248 -18.63 5.96 2.29
C ALA A 248 -19.03 6.37 3.72
N ARG A 249 -18.04 6.58 4.59
CA ARG A 249 -18.23 6.95 6.00
C ARG A 249 -17.70 8.36 6.25
N HIS A 250 -18.47 9.21 6.90
CA HIS A 250 -18.04 10.59 7.12
C HIS A 250 -18.65 11.18 8.39
N GLY A 251 -17.83 11.79 9.24
CA GLY A 251 -18.31 12.56 10.40
C GLY A 251 -18.92 13.89 9.95
N VAL A 252 -20.03 14.31 10.57
CA VAL A 252 -20.69 15.59 10.20
C VAL A 252 -20.87 16.52 11.38
N ARG A 253 -20.26 16.23 12.54
CA ARG A 253 -20.24 17.18 13.65
C ARG A 253 -19.46 18.43 13.26
N SER A 254 -20.18 19.55 13.17
CA SER A 254 -19.72 20.89 12.77
C SER A 254 -18.90 20.96 11.48
N ILE A 255 -19.25 20.14 10.47
CA ILE A 255 -18.56 19.92 9.19
C ILE A 255 -17.12 19.50 9.46
N ASP A 256 -16.80 18.21 9.28
CA ASP A 256 -15.46 17.62 9.40
C ASP A 256 -14.36 18.70 9.30
N ASP A 257 -13.72 18.97 10.45
CA ASP A 257 -12.84 20.10 10.69
C ASP A 257 -11.53 20.04 9.89
N ASN A 258 -11.37 18.99 9.08
CA ASN A 258 -10.23 18.79 8.23
C ASN A 258 -10.67 18.54 6.77
N VAL A 259 -11.38 17.44 6.49
CA VAL A 259 -11.85 17.07 5.14
C VAL A 259 -13.37 17.26 5.06
N PRO A 260 -13.90 18.28 4.36
CA PRO A 260 -15.34 18.53 4.32
C PRO A 260 -16.16 17.35 3.78
N VAL A 261 -17.33 17.08 4.39
CA VAL A 261 -18.26 15.99 3.99
C VAL A 261 -18.69 16.04 2.52
N GLN A 262 -18.64 17.22 1.91
CA GLN A 262 -18.91 17.47 0.50
C GLN A 262 -18.08 16.54 -0.41
N HIS A 263 -16.86 16.15 -0.01
CA HIS A 263 -16.05 15.22 -0.79
C HIS A 263 -16.69 13.83 -0.90
N SER A 264 -17.14 13.25 0.22
CA SER A 264 -17.83 11.95 0.18
C SER A 264 -19.19 12.05 -0.50
N ARG A 265 -19.93 13.14 -0.28
CA ARG A 265 -21.19 13.39 -1.01
C ARG A 265 -20.95 13.45 -2.52
N GLN A 266 -19.91 14.14 -2.96
CA GLN A 266 -19.54 14.25 -4.37
C GLN A 266 -19.24 12.87 -4.98
N TYR A 267 -18.38 12.06 -4.37
CA TYR A 267 -18.14 10.68 -4.86
C TYR A 267 -19.43 9.88 -4.98
N VAL A 268 -20.24 9.87 -3.92
CA VAL A 268 -21.47 9.07 -3.90
C VAL A 268 -22.45 9.53 -4.97
N THR A 269 -22.64 10.84 -5.13
CA THR A 269 -23.50 11.41 -6.17
C THR A 269 -22.99 11.07 -7.56
N THR A 270 -21.70 11.32 -7.85
CA THR A 270 -21.11 11.04 -9.17
C THR A 270 -21.20 9.55 -9.53
N VAL A 271 -20.92 8.64 -8.59
CA VAL A 271 -21.03 7.19 -8.86
C VAL A 271 -22.48 6.77 -9.07
N ARG A 272 -23.43 7.34 -8.33
CA ARG A 272 -24.87 7.09 -8.53
C ARG A 272 -25.33 7.56 -9.89
N GLU A 273 -24.88 8.74 -10.34
CA GLU A 273 -25.18 9.25 -11.68
C GLU A 273 -24.69 8.28 -12.76
N TRP A 274 -23.45 7.80 -12.69
CA TRP A 274 -22.94 6.79 -13.62
C TRP A 274 -23.74 5.48 -13.58
N ALA A 275 -24.20 5.08 -12.39
CA ALA A 275 -24.99 3.88 -12.19
C ALA A 275 -26.45 3.99 -12.67
N THR A 276 -26.94 5.17 -13.05
CA THR A 276 -28.28 5.33 -13.67
C THR A 276 -28.30 4.97 -15.17
N SER A 277 -27.13 4.72 -15.77
CA SER A 277 -27.06 4.30 -17.18
C SER A 277 -27.69 2.93 -17.38
N SER A 278 -28.34 2.72 -18.53
CA SER A 278 -29.03 1.48 -18.91
C SER A 278 -28.13 0.24 -19.03
N TYR A 279 -26.81 0.41 -18.87
CA TYR A 279 -25.79 -0.64 -18.91
C TYR A 279 -25.16 -0.91 -17.54
N ALA A 280 -25.58 -0.21 -16.48
CA ALA A 280 -25.01 -0.35 -15.15
C ALA A 280 -25.77 -1.41 -14.34
N ASN A 281 -25.01 -2.39 -13.81
CA ASN A 281 -25.46 -3.09 -12.60
C ASN A 281 -25.44 -2.07 -11.47
N GLY A 282 -26.59 -1.81 -10.85
CA GLY A 282 -26.73 -0.77 -9.83
C GLY A 282 -25.61 -0.86 -8.79
N SER A 283 -24.82 0.21 -8.64
CA SER A 283 -23.80 0.27 -7.61
C SER A 283 -24.48 0.31 -6.24
N GLN A 284 -24.06 -0.53 -5.30
CA GLN A 284 -24.52 -0.48 -3.92
C GLN A 284 -23.71 0.56 -3.13
N ILE A 285 -23.50 1.75 -3.72
CA ILE A 285 -22.78 2.81 -3.03
C ILE A 285 -23.67 3.46 -1.97
N GLN A 286 -23.26 3.29 -0.72
CA GLN A 286 -23.93 3.80 0.46
C GLN A 286 -23.16 4.98 1.03
N MET A 287 -23.90 5.99 1.48
CA MET A 287 -23.36 7.08 2.28
C MET A 287 -23.84 6.92 3.72
N SER A 288 -22.92 7.05 4.67
CA SER A 288 -23.22 7.04 6.08
C SER A 288 -22.54 8.23 6.75
N GLU A 289 -23.32 9.29 6.93
CA GLU A 289 -22.95 10.46 7.71
C GLU A 289 -23.18 10.19 9.21
N VAL A 290 -22.21 10.55 10.04
CA VAL A 290 -22.22 10.29 11.49
C VAL A 290 -22.33 11.63 12.24
N PRO A 291 -23.53 12.00 12.76
CA PRO A 291 -23.81 13.34 13.27
C PRO A 291 -22.92 13.86 14.40
N GLU A 292 -22.47 12.98 15.29
CA GLU A 292 -21.81 13.36 16.55
C GLU A 292 -20.28 13.22 16.52
N THR A 293 -19.70 12.89 15.36
CA THR A 293 -18.26 12.69 15.18
C THR A 293 -17.64 13.74 14.25
N SER A 294 -16.45 14.21 14.60
CA SER A 294 -15.63 15.12 13.78
C SER A 294 -14.83 14.35 12.72
N HIS A 295 -13.77 14.96 12.15
CA HIS A 295 -12.88 14.31 11.20
C HIS A 295 -12.31 12.99 11.68
N TRP A 296 -11.86 12.95 12.93
CA TRP A 296 -11.19 11.79 13.48
C TRP A 296 -12.09 11.05 14.47
N TRP A 297 -12.41 9.79 14.16
CA TRP A 297 -13.09 8.90 15.09
C TRP A 297 -12.53 7.48 14.99
N ASP A 298 -11.94 7.02 16.09
CA ASP A 298 -11.23 5.74 16.15
C ASP A 298 -12.14 4.54 15.84
N SER A 299 -13.42 4.63 16.19
CA SER A 299 -14.40 3.55 16.03
C SER A 299 -14.89 3.34 14.59
N VAL A 300 -14.49 4.18 13.62
CA VAL A 300 -15.09 4.17 12.27
C VAL A 300 -15.24 2.79 11.63
N PHE A 301 -14.20 1.96 11.75
CA PHE A 301 -14.17 0.61 11.20
C PHE A 301 -14.71 -0.45 12.16
N ARG A 302 -14.85 -0.15 13.46
CA ARG A 302 -15.35 -1.07 14.49
C ARG A 302 -16.85 -0.96 14.77
N GLU A 303 -17.49 0.12 14.32
CA GLU A 303 -18.93 0.29 14.47
C GLU A 303 -19.70 -0.81 13.72
N ASP A 304 -20.79 -1.28 14.32
CA ASP A 304 -21.57 -2.44 13.85
C ASP A 304 -21.95 -2.32 12.38
N LYS A 305 -22.36 -1.13 11.93
CA LYS A 305 -22.70 -0.87 10.52
C LYS A 305 -21.51 -1.11 9.59
N THR A 306 -20.32 -0.69 9.98
CA THR A 306 -19.11 -0.86 9.16
C THR A 306 -18.63 -2.30 9.20
N GLN A 307 -18.64 -2.95 10.37
CA GLN A 307 -18.25 -4.36 10.51
C GLN A 307 -19.17 -5.28 9.71
N HIS A 308 -20.50 -5.10 9.83
CA HIS A 308 -21.48 -5.86 9.04
C HIS A 308 -21.22 -5.74 7.54
N PHE A 309 -20.97 -4.52 7.06
CA PHE A 309 -20.67 -4.28 5.65
C PHE A 309 -19.36 -4.96 5.21
N ILE A 310 -18.32 -4.93 6.05
CA ILE A 310 -17.06 -5.64 5.78
C ILE A 310 -17.28 -7.15 5.74
N ASP A 311 -18.05 -7.71 6.66
CA ASP A 311 -18.36 -9.14 6.70
C ASP A 311 -19.11 -9.59 5.43
N GLU A 312 -20.08 -8.80 4.98
CA GLU A 312 -20.80 -9.04 3.72
C GLU A 312 -19.86 -8.99 2.51
N LEU A 313 -18.96 -8.01 2.44
CA LEU A 313 -17.95 -7.91 1.38
C LEU A 313 -17.02 -9.12 1.35
N VAL A 314 -16.56 -9.56 2.52
CA VAL A 314 -15.66 -10.71 2.64
C VAL A 314 -16.37 -11.99 2.21
N GLU A 315 -17.63 -12.18 2.58
CA GLU A 315 -18.39 -13.38 2.19
C GLU A 315 -18.79 -13.39 0.71
N SER A 316 -19.21 -12.24 0.18
CA SER A 316 -19.45 -12.04 -1.25
C SER A 316 -18.17 -12.31 -2.07
N GLY A 317 -17.04 -11.73 -1.63
CA GLY A 317 -15.74 -11.92 -2.24
C GLY A 317 -15.30 -13.39 -2.27
N LYS A 318 -15.50 -14.14 -1.17
CA LYS A 318 -15.22 -15.59 -1.13
C LYS A 318 -16.06 -16.36 -2.15
N THR A 319 -17.32 -15.99 -2.32
CA THR A 319 -18.23 -16.62 -3.30
C THR A 319 -17.76 -16.37 -4.73
N ILE A 320 -17.41 -15.12 -5.05
CA ILE A 320 -16.86 -14.74 -6.38
C ILE A 320 -15.56 -15.51 -6.66
N ALA A 321 -14.66 -15.55 -5.67
CA ALA A 321 -13.38 -16.26 -5.74
C ALA A 321 -13.52 -17.78 -5.98
N ARG A 322 -14.55 -18.42 -5.43
CA ARG A 322 -14.84 -19.84 -5.66
C ARG A 322 -15.40 -20.10 -7.06
N ASN A 323 -16.24 -19.18 -7.56
CA ASN A 323 -16.83 -19.32 -8.88
C ASN A 323 -15.81 -19.12 -10.01
N SER A 324 -14.84 -18.21 -9.85
CA SER A 324 -13.76 -18.02 -10.81
C SER A 324 -12.84 -19.23 -10.93
N ASP A 325 -12.57 -19.94 -9.83
CA ASP A 325 -11.81 -21.21 -9.88
C ASP A 325 -12.56 -22.29 -10.66
N ARG A 326 -13.86 -22.45 -10.40
CA ARG A 326 -14.71 -23.42 -11.12
C ARG A 326 -14.83 -23.12 -12.61
N LEU A 327 -14.72 -21.86 -13.01
CA LEU A 327 -14.67 -21.48 -14.43
C LEU A 327 -13.30 -21.80 -15.03
N ARG A 328 -12.20 -21.46 -14.34
CA ARG A 328 -10.84 -21.83 -14.77
C ARG A 328 -10.64 -23.34 -14.90
N GLU A 329 -11.19 -24.15 -13.99
CA GLU A 329 -11.18 -25.61 -14.08
C GLU A 329 -11.96 -26.11 -15.30
N ARG A 330 -13.15 -25.57 -15.55
CA ARG A 330 -13.95 -25.91 -16.74
C ARG A 330 -13.28 -25.51 -18.06
N ASP A 331 -12.55 -24.40 -18.09
CA ASP A 331 -11.80 -23.97 -19.27
C ASP A 331 -10.53 -24.81 -19.49
N LYS A 332 -9.93 -25.35 -18.42
CA LYS A 332 -8.87 -26.37 -18.53
C LYS A 332 -9.39 -27.67 -19.15
N ASP A 333 -10.60 -28.09 -18.79
CA ASP A 333 -11.23 -29.29 -19.40
C ASP A 333 -11.63 -29.06 -20.86
N LYS A 334 -11.95 -27.82 -21.24
CA LYS A 334 -12.32 -27.46 -22.63
C LYS A 334 -11.14 -27.08 -23.53
N SER A 335 -9.95 -26.83 -22.99
CA SER A 335 -8.76 -26.43 -23.77
C SER A 335 -7.92 -27.60 -24.30
N SER A 336 -8.45 -28.83 -24.28
CA SER A 336 -7.94 -29.93 -25.10
C SER A 336 -8.33 -29.80 -26.59
N LEU A 337 -8.19 -28.60 -27.16
CA LEU A 337 -8.25 -28.45 -28.61
C LEU A 337 -6.91 -28.92 -29.18
N LEU A 338 -6.91 -30.13 -29.74
CA LEU A 338 -5.82 -30.70 -30.51
C LEU A 338 -5.36 -29.71 -31.58
N LEU A 339 -4.19 -29.09 -31.35
CA LEU A 339 -3.42 -28.52 -32.44
C LEU A 339 -3.12 -29.67 -33.43
N PRO A 340 -3.53 -29.59 -34.71
CA PRO A 340 -3.14 -30.60 -35.68
C PRO A 340 -1.61 -30.61 -35.77
N ARG A 341 -1.02 -31.80 -35.57
CA ARG A 341 0.43 -32.00 -35.76
C ARG A 341 0.81 -31.53 -37.16
N PRO A 342 1.94 -30.81 -37.34
CA PRO A 342 2.39 -30.45 -38.68
C PRO A 342 2.68 -31.72 -39.47
N THR A 343 1.90 -31.95 -40.52
CA THR A 343 2.13 -33.02 -41.48
C THR A 343 3.42 -32.69 -42.24
N LEU A 344 4.47 -33.50 -42.06
CA LEU A 344 5.65 -33.42 -42.92
C LEU A 344 5.22 -33.64 -44.38
N MET A 345 5.40 -32.64 -45.22
CA MET A 345 5.32 -32.79 -46.67
C MET A 345 6.34 -33.85 -47.11
N LYS A 346 5.86 -34.92 -47.75
CA LYS A 346 6.74 -35.85 -48.48
C LYS A 346 7.23 -35.15 -49.75
N PRO A 347 8.52 -35.32 -50.13
CA PRO A 347 9.03 -34.75 -51.36
C PRO A 347 8.34 -35.37 -52.58
N ALA A 348 8.03 -34.51 -53.56
CA ALA A 348 7.44 -34.90 -54.83
C ALA A 348 8.39 -35.86 -55.58
N ARG A 349 7.84 -36.97 -56.09
CA ARG A 349 8.56 -37.85 -57.01
C ARG A 349 8.76 -37.11 -58.34
N SER A 350 10.00 -37.05 -58.79
CA SER A 350 10.34 -36.76 -60.18
C SER A 350 9.77 -37.86 -61.08
N THR A 351 8.92 -37.48 -62.02
CA THR A 351 8.61 -38.30 -63.20
C THR A 351 9.41 -37.74 -64.36
N ASP A 352 10.49 -38.46 -64.70
CA ASP A 352 11.09 -38.40 -66.02
C ASP A 352 10.14 -39.05 -67.01
N SER A 353 9.72 -38.28 -68.02
CA SER A 353 9.46 -38.70 -69.40
C SER A 353 9.17 -37.48 -70.26
#